data_AF-A0A523FJV6-F1
#
_entry.id   AF-A0A523FJV6-F1
#
_cell.length_a   1.000
_cell.length_b   1.000
_cell.length_c   1.000
_cell.angle_alpha   90.00
_cell.angle_beta   90.00
_cell.angle_gamma   90.00
#
_symmetry.space_group_name_H-M   'P 1'
#
loop_
_entity.id
_entity.type
_entity.pdbx_description
1 polymer ?
#
loop_
_entity_poly.entity_id
_entity_poly.type
_entity_poly.pdbx_seq_one_letter_code
_entity_poly.pdbx_strand_id
1 'polypeptide(L)'
;MNRLILALVLVGLVGTAVAEHPRERRAPPDIPDAQALIDACWAMSLAKRSSVNNPKIREGILDTVLCLEDVIADQYSYFGYSESILTRKELREKLEALRHSVGRLYWVIMNENPGCIPTCGTIKHTRHLSEVADVLERMIRTMIEQRKEYGF
;
A
#
# COMPACT_ATOMS: atom_id res chain seq x y z
N MET A 1 7.64 19.14 82.19
CA MET A 1 7.45 20.14 81.11
C MET A 1 8.57 19.99 80.10
N ASN A 2 8.29 19.42 78.92
CA ASN A 2 8.90 19.83 77.65
C ASN A 2 8.23 19.02 76.52
N ARG A 3 7.36 19.70 75.77
CA ARG A 3 6.82 19.22 74.49
C ARG A 3 7.72 19.80 73.41
N LEU A 4 8.37 18.95 72.61
CA LEU A 4 8.89 19.37 71.31
C LEU A 4 8.09 18.64 70.23
N ILE A 5 7.54 19.45 69.34
CA ILE A 5 6.57 19.14 68.30
C ILE A 5 7.33 18.65 67.06
N LEU A 6 6.99 17.47 66.53
CA LEU A 6 7.38 17.07 65.18
C LEU A 6 6.17 17.32 64.27
N ALA A 7 6.27 18.32 63.39
CA ALA A 7 5.28 18.58 62.36
C ALA A 7 5.57 17.67 61.15
N LEU A 8 4.64 16.76 60.85
CA LEU A 8 4.65 15.96 59.63
C LEU A 8 3.98 16.76 58.51
N VAL A 9 4.74 17.18 57.50
CA VAL A 9 4.21 17.81 56.28
C VAL A 9 3.81 16.70 55.31
N LEU A 10 2.50 16.45 55.18
CA LEU A 10 1.92 15.61 54.14
C LEU A 10 1.74 16.46 52.87
N VAL A 11 2.66 16.33 51.92
CA VAL A 11 2.49 16.84 50.56
C VAL A 11 1.58 15.85 49.81
N GLY A 12 0.30 16.18 49.72
CA GLY A 12 -0.65 15.46 48.87
C GLY A 12 -0.40 15.79 47.39
N LEU A 13 0.14 14.83 46.63
CA LEU A 13 0.04 14.85 45.17
C LEU A 13 -1.41 14.58 44.79
N VAL A 14 -2.15 15.63 44.42
CA VAL A 14 -3.42 15.50 43.70
C VAL A 14 -3.08 15.18 42.25
N GLY A 15 -3.00 13.89 41.92
CA GLY A 15 -2.95 13.46 40.53
C GLY A 15 -4.29 13.74 39.87
N THR A 16 -4.34 14.67 38.92
CA THR A 16 -5.53 14.83 38.07
C THR A 16 -5.60 13.63 37.13
N ALA A 17 -6.43 12.65 37.50
CA ALA A 17 -6.85 11.59 36.59
C ALA A 17 -7.59 12.24 35.42
N VAL A 18 -6.94 12.33 34.27
CA VAL A 18 -7.57 12.73 33.02
C VAL A 18 -8.52 11.59 32.66
N ALA A 19 -9.82 11.82 32.80
CA ALA A 19 -10.83 10.87 32.37
C ALA A 19 -10.78 10.79 30.83
N GLU A 20 -10.11 9.75 30.30
CA GLU A 20 -10.22 9.39 28.89
C GLU A 20 -11.69 9.12 28.59
N HIS A 21 -12.34 10.04 27.86
CA HIS A 21 -13.64 9.76 27.27
C HIS A 21 -13.48 8.52 26.39
N PRO A 22 -14.33 7.48 26.56
CA PRO A 22 -14.31 6.35 25.65
C PRO A 22 -14.54 6.88 24.24
N ARG A 23 -13.52 6.80 23.37
CA ARG A 23 -13.72 7.04 21.94
C ARG A 23 -14.75 6.02 21.50
N GLU A 24 -15.95 6.51 21.22
CA GLU A 24 -17.01 5.73 20.61
C GLU A 24 -16.42 5.12 19.33
N ARG A 25 -16.13 3.81 19.36
CA ARG A 25 -15.61 3.09 18.21
C ARG A 25 -16.72 3.10 17.17
N ARG A 26 -16.64 4.03 16.20
CA ARG A 26 -17.39 3.89 14.94
C ARG A 26 -17.13 2.48 14.44
N ALA A 27 -18.18 1.79 14.03
CA ALA A 27 -18.04 0.50 13.37
C ALA A 27 -16.96 0.63 12.28
N PRO A 28 -15.97 -0.27 12.22
CA PRO A 28 -14.97 -0.22 11.18
C PRO A 28 -15.68 -0.17 9.83
N PRO A 29 -15.24 0.69 8.89
CA PRO A 29 -15.76 0.65 7.54
C PRO A 29 -15.59 -0.76 6.98
N ASP A 30 -16.53 -1.20 6.13
CA ASP A 30 -16.46 -2.52 5.51
C ASP A 30 -15.08 -2.72 4.86
N ILE A 31 -14.38 -3.78 5.26
CA ILE A 31 -13.02 -4.07 4.80
C ILE A 31 -13.14 -5.03 3.62
N PRO A 32 -12.83 -4.59 2.39
CA PRO A 32 -13.05 -5.41 1.20
C PRO A 32 -12.13 -6.62 1.17
N ASP A 33 -12.50 -7.61 0.37
CA ASP A 33 -11.61 -8.72 0.03
C ASP A 33 -10.50 -8.25 -0.92
N ALA A 34 -9.24 -8.54 -0.56
CA ALA A 34 -8.08 -8.11 -1.34
C ALA A 34 -8.04 -8.76 -2.72
N GLN A 35 -8.44 -10.03 -2.83
CA GLN A 35 -8.43 -10.74 -4.11
C GLN A 35 -9.49 -10.16 -5.05
N ALA A 36 -10.68 -9.82 -4.53
CA ALA A 36 -11.72 -9.19 -5.33
C ALA A 36 -11.27 -7.85 -5.94
N LEU A 37 -10.53 -7.02 -5.18
CA LEU A 37 -9.96 -5.76 -5.69
C LEU A 37 -8.93 -6.02 -6.81
N ILE A 38 -8.04 -6.99 -6.61
CA ILE A 38 -7.00 -7.36 -7.58
C ILE A 38 -7.63 -7.95 -8.86
N ASP A 39 -8.59 -8.85 -8.71
CA ASP A 39 -9.29 -9.50 -9.83
C ASP A 39 -10.05 -8.48 -10.68
N ALA A 40 -10.64 -7.45 -10.06
CA ALA A 40 -11.29 -6.36 -10.80
C ALA A 40 -10.29 -5.62 -11.72
N CYS A 41 -9.08 -5.32 -11.23
CA CYS A 41 -8.03 -4.69 -12.04
C CYS A 41 -7.52 -5.60 -13.17
N TRP A 42 -7.47 -6.91 -12.97
CA TRP A 42 -7.13 -7.84 -14.05
C TRP A 42 -8.26 -8.01 -15.07
N ALA A 43 -9.50 -8.05 -14.61
CA ALA A 43 -10.68 -8.23 -15.45
C ALA A 43 -10.83 -7.06 -16.44
N MET A 44 -10.61 -5.82 -16.00
CA MET A 44 -10.77 -4.64 -16.87
C MET A 44 -9.82 -4.63 -18.08
N SER A 45 -8.62 -5.19 -17.94
CA SER A 45 -7.61 -5.20 -19.01
C SER A 45 -7.57 -6.50 -19.81
N LEU A 46 -8.44 -7.48 -19.49
CA LEU A 46 -8.41 -8.83 -20.06
C LEU A 46 -8.42 -8.80 -21.60
N ALA A 47 -9.30 -7.99 -22.21
CA ALA A 47 -9.39 -7.90 -23.67
C ALA A 47 -8.07 -7.47 -24.34
N LYS A 48 -7.33 -6.52 -23.74
CA LYS A 48 -6.03 -6.09 -24.25
C LYS A 48 -4.95 -7.15 -24.01
N ARG A 49 -4.94 -7.79 -22.84
CA ARG A 49 -3.97 -8.83 -22.47
C ARG A 49 -4.13 -10.14 -23.23
N SER A 50 -5.35 -10.47 -23.66
CA SER A 50 -5.65 -11.64 -24.50
C SER A 50 -5.40 -11.41 -26.00
N SER A 51 -4.92 -10.23 -26.38
CA SER A 51 -4.55 -9.90 -27.76
C SER A 51 -3.33 -10.69 -28.23
N VAL A 52 -3.23 -10.99 -29.53
CA VAL A 52 -2.00 -11.53 -30.15
C VAL A 52 -0.96 -10.45 -30.47
N ASN A 53 -1.33 -9.17 -30.34
CA ASN A 53 -0.47 -8.02 -30.60
C ASN A 53 0.28 -7.61 -29.33
N ASN A 54 1.61 -7.75 -29.33
CA ASN A 54 2.47 -7.48 -28.16
C ASN A 54 2.32 -6.06 -27.60
N PRO A 55 2.30 -4.97 -28.40
CA PRO A 55 1.97 -3.64 -27.91
C PRO A 55 0.65 -3.58 -27.12
N LYS A 56 -0.42 -4.21 -27.61
CA LYS A 56 -1.71 -4.27 -26.89
C LYS A 56 -1.62 -5.07 -25.59
N ILE A 57 -0.88 -6.18 -25.59
CA ILE A 57 -0.64 -6.96 -24.36
C ILE A 57 0.07 -6.08 -23.32
N ARG A 58 1.13 -5.38 -23.75
CA ARG A 58 1.89 -4.46 -22.89
C ARG A 58 1.01 -3.36 -22.32
N GLU A 59 0.18 -2.74 -23.16
CA GLU A 59 -0.78 -1.72 -22.75
C GLU A 59 -1.78 -2.27 -21.73
N GLY A 60 -2.33 -3.47 -21.97
CA GLY A 60 -3.24 -4.11 -21.02
C GLY A 60 -2.60 -4.40 -19.65
N ILE A 61 -1.34 -4.81 -19.60
CA ILE A 61 -0.65 -5.00 -18.32
C ILE A 61 -0.39 -3.64 -17.65
N LEU A 62 -0.06 -2.59 -18.41
CA LEU A 62 0.08 -1.24 -17.85
C LEU A 62 -1.24 -0.73 -17.27
N ASP A 63 -2.37 -0.95 -17.95
CA ASP A 63 -3.70 -0.60 -17.43
C ASP A 63 -3.99 -1.30 -16.10
N THR A 64 -3.64 -2.59 -15.98
CA THR A 64 -3.73 -3.31 -14.69
C THR A 64 -2.87 -2.63 -13.63
N VAL A 65 -1.60 -2.34 -13.93
CA VAL A 65 -0.66 -1.70 -12.98
C VAL A 65 -1.23 -0.38 -12.47
N LEU A 66 -1.74 0.47 -13.37
CA LEU A 66 -2.35 1.76 -13.01
C LEU A 66 -3.59 1.59 -12.14
N CYS A 67 -4.45 0.59 -12.43
CA CYS A 67 -5.59 0.27 -11.58
C CYS A 67 -5.14 -0.16 -10.17
N LEU A 68 -4.11 -1.00 -10.06
CA LEU A 68 -3.59 -1.44 -8.76
C LEU A 68 -3.00 -0.26 -7.97
N GLU A 69 -2.30 0.68 -8.62
CA GLU A 69 -1.82 1.93 -7.99
C GLU A 69 -3.00 2.76 -7.45
N ASP A 70 -4.11 2.86 -8.19
CA ASP A 70 -5.31 3.57 -7.76
C ASP A 70 -6.01 2.87 -6.58
N VAL A 71 -6.10 1.54 -6.59
CA VAL A 71 -6.61 0.76 -5.45
C VAL A 71 -5.76 1.02 -4.21
N ILE A 72 -4.42 1.01 -4.33
CA ILE A 72 -3.53 1.34 -3.20
C ILE A 72 -3.82 2.75 -2.70
N ALA A 73 -3.96 3.74 -3.59
CA ALA A 73 -4.25 5.11 -3.19
C ALA A 73 -5.59 5.23 -2.45
N ASP A 74 -6.62 4.51 -2.88
CA ASP A 74 -7.93 4.47 -2.22
C ASP A 74 -7.87 3.74 -0.88
N GLN A 75 -7.21 2.57 -0.80
CA GLN A 75 -7.04 1.84 0.46
C GLN A 75 -6.18 2.61 1.47
N TYR A 76 -5.21 3.40 1.01
CA TYR A 76 -4.36 4.20 1.88
C TYR A 76 -5.15 5.28 2.63
N SER A 77 -6.25 5.76 2.05
CA SER A 77 -7.10 6.79 2.67
C SER A 77 -7.68 6.38 4.04
N TYR A 78 -7.87 5.07 4.27
CA TYR A 78 -8.39 4.52 5.51
C TYR A 78 -7.38 4.54 6.66
N PHE A 79 -6.08 4.59 6.37
CA PHE A 79 -5.06 4.83 7.40
C PHE A 79 -5.01 6.28 7.87
N GLY A 80 -5.99 7.10 7.45
CA GLY A 80 -6.26 8.43 7.97
C GLY A 80 -5.37 9.50 7.34
N TYR A 81 -5.85 10.14 6.27
CA TYR A 81 -5.15 11.32 5.70
C TYR A 81 -4.97 12.48 6.71
N SER A 82 -5.72 12.52 7.81
CA SER A 82 -5.59 13.54 8.84
C SER A 82 -4.33 13.41 9.70
N GLU A 83 -3.70 12.23 9.73
CA GLU A 83 -2.41 11.97 10.39
C GLU A 83 -1.39 11.27 9.45
N SER A 84 -1.76 11.01 8.20
CA SER A 84 -0.89 10.32 7.25
C SER A 84 0.31 11.17 6.88
N ILE A 85 1.47 10.53 6.79
CA ILE A 85 2.72 11.16 6.34
C ILE A 85 2.64 11.62 4.87
N LEU A 86 1.73 11.05 4.06
CA LEU A 86 1.65 11.29 2.62
C LEU A 86 0.27 11.75 2.17
N THR A 87 0.21 12.86 1.44
CA THR A 87 -0.96 13.23 0.64
C THR A 87 -1.21 12.18 -0.47
N ARG A 88 -2.43 12.13 -0.99
CA ARG A 88 -2.78 11.26 -2.14
C ARG A 88 -1.86 11.49 -3.35
N LYS A 89 -1.44 12.75 -3.58
CA LYS A 89 -0.52 13.12 -4.66
C LYS A 89 0.88 12.52 -4.43
N GLU A 90 1.46 12.73 -3.24
CA GLU A 90 2.79 12.22 -2.91
C GLU A 90 2.83 10.69 -2.91
N LEU A 91 1.74 10.03 -2.47
CA LEU A 91 1.61 8.59 -2.58
C LEU A 91 1.66 8.12 -4.04
N ARG A 92 0.91 8.77 -4.94
CA ARG A 92 0.93 8.44 -6.38
C ARG A 92 2.30 8.66 -6.99
N GLU A 93 2.98 9.75 -6.65
CA GLU A 93 4.36 10.02 -7.11
C GLU A 93 5.32 8.91 -6.64
N LYS A 94 5.17 8.41 -5.39
CA LYS A 94 5.97 7.28 -4.89
C LYS A 94 5.64 5.96 -5.58
N LEU A 95 4.37 5.69 -5.86
CA LEU A 95 3.94 4.49 -6.59
C LEU A 95 4.47 4.49 -8.03
N GLU A 96 4.42 5.64 -8.71
CA GLU A 96 5.01 5.80 -10.03
C GLU A 96 6.53 5.58 -10.00
N ALA A 97 7.23 6.19 -9.03
CA ALA A 97 8.67 5.98 -8.87
C ALA A 97 9.01 4.50 -8.60
N LEU A 98 8.19 3.81 -7.80
CA LEU A 98 8.32 2.37 -7.53
C LEU A 98 8.14 1.55 -8.82
N ARG A 99 7.07 1.80 -9.60
CA ARG A 99 6.84 1.16 -10.91
C ARG A 99 8.05 1.31 -11.82
N HIS A 100 8.58 2.53 -11.96
CA HIS A 100 9.74 2.77 -12.83
C HIS A 100 10.99 2.06 -12.33
N SER A 101 11.23 2.06 -11.02
CA SER A 101 12.42 1.44 -10.42
C SER A 101 12.38 -0.08 -10.54
N VAL A 102 11.28 -0.71 -10.12
CA VAL A 102 11.07 -2.17 -10.21
C VAL A 102 11.07 -2.61 -11.68
N GLY A 103 10.29 -1.91 -12.52
CA GLY A 103 10.21 -2.22 -13.94
C GLY A 103 11.55 -2.10 -14.66
N ARG A 104 12.37 -1.08 -14.33
CA ARG A 104 13.72 -0.94 -14.91
C ARG A 104 14.63 -2.08 -14.48
N LEU A 105 14.63 -2.46 -13.21
CA LEU A 105 15.48 -3.55 -12.72
C LEU A 105 15.12 -4.88 -13.42
N TYR A 106 13.83 -5.20 -13.48
CA TYR A 106 13.37 -6.39 -14.20
C TYR A 106 13.67 -6.34 -15.69
N TRP A 107 13.55 -5.17 -16.31
CA TRP A 107 13.94 -4.99 -17.70
C TRP A 107 15.41 -5.35 -17.91
N VAL A 108 16.32 -4.80 -17.10
CA VAL A 108 17.76 -5.09 -17.19
C VAL A 108 18.02 -6.59 -17.02
N ILE A 109 17.45 -7.21 -15.98
CA ILE A 109 17.62 -8.64 -15.69
C ILE A 109 17.18 -9.49 -16.88
N MET A 110 16.03 -9.19 -17.48
CA MET A 110 15.42 -10.05 -18.48
C MET A 110 15.82 -9.74 -19.91
N ASN A 111 16.23 -8.49 -20.20
CA ASN A 111 16.43 -8.02 -21.56
C ASN A 111 17.85 -7.50 -21.86
N GLU A 112 18.56 -6.97 -20.87
CA GLU A 112 19.89 -6.36 -21.05
C GLU A 112 21.00 -7.29 -20.53
N ASN A 113 20.91 -8.59 -20.82
CA ASN A 113 21.91 -9.60 -20.45
C ASN A 113 22.52 -10.30 -21.68
N PRO A 114 23.73 -10.91 -21.57
CA PRO A 114 24.39 -11.54 -22.73
C PRO A 114 23.62 -12.70 -23.37
N GLY A 115 22.74 -13.38 -22.61
CA GLY A 115 21.91 -14.47 -23.11
C GLY A 115 20.80 -14.01 -24.06
N CYS A 116 20.64 -12.70 -24.25
CA CYS A 116 19.63 -12.07 -25.07
C CYS A 116 20.11 -11.61 -26.45
N ILE A 117 21.27 -12.09 -26.91
CA ILE A 117 21.82 -11.75 -28.23
C ILE A 117 21.41 -12.85 -29.23
N PRO A 118 20.73 -12.53 -30.36
CA PRO A 118 20.35 -11.18 -30.82
C PRO A 118 19.01 -10.67 -30.24
N THR A 119 18.20 -11.52 -29.60
CA THR A 119 16.93 -11.09 -28.96
C THR A 119 16.49 -12.03 -27.83
N CYS A 120 15.78 -11.49 -26.84
CA CYS A 120 15.11 -12.28 -25.77
C CYS A 120 13.67 -12.67 -26.09
N GLY A 121 13.15 -12.27 -27.25
CA GLY A 121 11.74 -12.42 -27.61
C GLY A 121 10.79 -11.43 -26.92
N THR A 122 9.59 -11.31 -27.48
CA THR A 122 8.61 -10.27 -27.12
C THR A 122 7.96 -10.45 -25.75
N ILE A 123 7.90 -11.69 -25.25
CA ILE A 123 7.36 -12.01 -23.92
C ILE A 123 8.21 -11.36 -22.81
N LYS A 124 9.54 -11.27 -23.00
CA LYS A 124 10.43 -10.66 -22.02
C LYS A 124 10.30 -9.13 -21.97
N HIS A 125 9.78 -8.51 -23.03
CA HIS A 125 9.51 -7.07 -23.12
C HIS A 125 8.21 -6.63 -22.44
N THR A 126 7.35 -7.55 -22.01
CA THR A 126 6.13 -7.25 -21.23
C THR A 126 6.27 -7.64 -19.77
N ARG A 127 7.13 -8.62 -19.46
CA ARG A 127 7.24 -9.22 -18.14
C ARG A 127 7.65 -8.24 -17.04
N HIS A 128 8.43 -7.21 -17.33
CA HIS A 128 8.78 -6.21 -16.31
C HIS A 128 7.57 -5.46 -15.75
N LEU A 129 6.46 -5.34 -16.50
CA LEU A 129 5.20 -4.80 -15.97
C LEU A 129 4.44 -5.82 -15.13
N SER A 130 4.46 -7.10 -15.50
CA SER A 130 3.84 -8.16 -14.69
C SER A 130 4.47 -8.24 -13.30
N GLU A 131 5.79 -8.12 -13.23
CA GLU A 131 6.50 -8.18 -11.94
C GLU A 131 6.24 -6.90 -11.10
N VAL A 132 5.96 -5.76 -11.73
CA VAL A 132 5.44 -4.58 -11.01
C VAL A 132 4.04 -4.87 -10.46
N ALA A 133 3.14 -5.46 -11.25
CA ALA A 133 1.80 -5.82 -10.79
C ALA A 133 1.86 -6.73 -9.56
N ASP A 134 2.71 -7.76 -9.56
CA ASP A 134 2.88 -8.67 -8.42
C ASP A 134 3.31 -7.95 -7.12
N VAL A 135 4.18 -6.93 -7.23
CA VAL A 135 4.57 -6.10 -6.09
C VAL A 135 3.37 -5.31 -5.56
N LEU A 136 2.60 -4.67 -6.44
CA LEU A 136 1.43 -3.87 -6.05
C LEU A 136 0.31 -4.74 -5.47
N GLU A 137 0.06 -5.92 -6.03
CA GLU A 137 -0.88 -6.90 -5.49
C GLU A 137 -0.51 -7.29 -4.05
N ARG A 138 0.78 -7.54 -3.79
CA ARG A 138 1.26 -7.85 -2.45
C ARG A 138 1.00 -6.67 -1.50
N MET A 139 1.24 -5.44 -1.93
CA MET A 139 0.93 -4.25 -1.13
C MET A 139 -0.55 -4.17 -0.78
N ILE A 140 -1.46 -4.41 -1.74
CA ILE A 140 -2.91 -4.43 -1.49
C ILE A 140 -3.27 -5.48 -0.44
N ARG A 141 -2.76 -6.71 -0.57
CA ARG A 141 -3.01 -7.78 0.41
C ARG A 141 -2.56 -7.37 1.81
N THR A 142 -1.32 -6.87 1.93
CA THR A 142 -0.78 -6.39 3.20
C THR A 142 -1.61 -5.25 3.79
N MET A 143 -2.04 -4.28 2.98
CA MET A 143 -2.89 -3.18 3.46
C MET A 143 -4.22 -3.68 3.99
N ILE A 144 -4.90 -4.58 3.27
CA ILE A 144 -6.17 -5.17 3.73
C ILE A 144 -5.97 -5.99 5.01
N GLU A 145 -4.90 -6.77 5.10
CA GLU A 145 -4.55 -7.49 6.33
C GLU A 145 -4.33 -6.53 7.51
N GLN A 146 -3.60 -5.44 7.31
CA GLN A 146 -3.39 -4.40 8.33
C GLN A 146 -4.70 -3.74 8.75
N ARG A 147 -5.60 -3.44 7.80
CA ARG A 147 -6.93 -2.91 8.13
C ARG A 147 -7.73 -3.89 8.99
N LYS A 148 -7.70 -5.18 8.66
CA LYS A 148 -8.38 -6.24 9.44
C LYS A 148 -7.80 -6.38 10.85
N GLU A 149 -6.47 -6.31 10.96
CA GLU A 149 -5.74 -6.46 12.23
C GLU A 149 -6.04 -5.31 13.20
N TYR A 150 -6.05 -4.07 12.71
CA TYR A 150 -6.16 -2.87 13.54
C TYR A 150 -7.53 -2.19 13.54
N GLY A 151 -8.47 -2.65 12.71
CA GLY A 151 -9.85 -2.15 12.65
C GLY A 151 -10.00 -0.79 11.95
N PHE A 152 -9.27 -0.59 10.84
CA PHE A 152 -9.31 0.62 10.00
C PHE A 152 -10.34 0.57 8.87
#